data_AF-A0A9N9D7Y3-F1
#
_entry.id   AF-A0A9N9D7Y3-F1
#
_cell.length_a   1.000
_cell.length_b   1.000
_cell.length_c   1.000
_cell.angle_alpha   90.00
_cell.angle_beta   90.00
_cell.angle_gamma   90.00
#
_symmetry.space_group_name_H-M   'P 1'
#
loop_
_entity.id
_entity.type
_entity.pdbx_description
1 polymer ?
#
loop_
_entity_poly.entity_id
_entity_poly.type
_entity_poly.pdbx_seq_one_letter_code
_entity_poly.pdbx_strand_id
1 'polypeptide(L)'
;MEEKLVERNRKEKTIQEEIDEAHQAWCIAADKDADLKCTAVQNDEPLQGKLLLEPATKLSNKLPSLWNEDDVMPIAKLLSGRTAIDGTRDNSKGAWAFAMISHEFNLFLDKHDEIRGLIDPTYVVADVGGQDLPNFQLNCYPPPGSPVNALTQYSGSNYVWAFNGAGGMNRAQHLVGWIQALVPEIRLFVFSTNSFAQYF
;
A
#
# COMPACT_ATOMS: atom_id res chain seq x y z
N MET A 1 -17.98 34.89 48.37
CA MET A 1 -18.17 34.36 47.01
C MET A 1 -16.84 33.76 46.63
N GLU A 2 -16.65 32.46 46.87
CA GLU A 2 -15.38 31.76 46.58
C GLU A 2 -15.41 31.27 45.14
N GLU A 3 -14.47 31.76 44.32
CA GLU A 3 -14.17 31.18 43.01
C GLU A 3 -13.49 29.82 43.20
N LYS A 4 -14.17 28.75 42.80
CA LYS A 4 -13.54 27.43 42.70
C LYS A 4 -12.65 27.39 41.46
N LEU A 5 -11.33 27.31 41.69
CA LEU A 5 -10.36 26.89 40.68
C LEU A 5 -10.73 25.48 40.20
N VAL A 6 -11.10 25.35 38.92
CA VAL A 6 -11.24 24.05 38.26
C VAL A 6 -9.85 23.63 37.80
N GLU A 7 -9.18 22.80 38.59
CA GLU A 7 -7.99 22.07 38.14
C GLU A 7 -8.39 21.13 36.99
N ARG A 8 -8.01 21.50 35.76
CA ARG A 8 -8.04 20.58 34.63
C ARG A 8 -6.94 19.55 34.82
N ASN A 9 -7.29 18.41 35.40
CA ASN A 9 -6.47 17.20 35.38
C ASN A 9 -6.21 16.78 33.92
N ARG A 10 -5.14 17.30 33.32
CA ARG A 10 -4.63 16.79 32.05
C ARG A 10 -3.87 15.52 32.40
N LYS A 11 -4.51 14.37 32.14
CA LYS A 11 -3.89 13.05 32.31
C LYS A 11 -2.55 13.07 31.57
N GLU A 12 -1.45 12.84 32.30
CA GLU A 12 -0.14 12.67 31.67
C GLU A 12 -0.24 11.53 30.67
N LYS A 13 0.09 11.84 29.42
CA LYS A 13 0.09 10.84 28.37
C LYS A 13 1.30 9.95 28.58
N THR A 14 1.10 8.66 28.35
CA THR A 14 2.23 7.75 28.26
C THR A 14 3.06 8.10 27.03
N ILE A 15 4.35 7.77 27.06
CA ILE A 15 5.25 7.95 25.91
C ILE A 15 4.67 7.28 24.66
N GLN A 16 3.98 6.15 24.82
CA GLN A 16 3.32 5.44 23.74
C GLN A 16 2.15 6.24 23.14
N GLU A 17 1.29 6.83 23.99
CA GLU A 17 0.19 7.69 23.53
C GLU A 17 0.70 8.94 22.81
N GLU A 18 1.84 9.50 23.23
CA GLU A 18 2.48 10.62 22.53
C GLU A 18 3.07 10.21 21.18
N ILE A 19 3.68 9.02 21.09
CA ILE A 19 4.17 8.44 19.83
C ILE A 19 3.00 8.18 18.86
N ASP A 20 1.91 7.61 19.35
CA ASP A 20 0.72 7.31 18.55
C ASP A 20 0.07 8.59 18.04
N GLU A 21 -0.06 9.62 18.89
CA GLU A 21 -0.58 10.92 18.47
C GLU A 21 0.36 11.66 17.51
N ALA A 22 1.67 11.63 17.74
CA ALA A 22 2.64 12.24 16.84
C ALA A 22 2.61 11.55 15.47
N HIS A 23 2.51 10.21 15.44
CA HIS A 23 2.34 9.45 14.21
C HIS A 23 1.01 9.75 13.52
N GLN A 24 -0.09 9.85 14.28
CA GLN A 24 -1.41 10.17 13.73
C GLN A 24 -1.44 11.61 13.17
N ALA A 25 -0.85 12.57 13.88
CA ALA A 25 -0.71 13.96 13.43
C ALA A 25 0.20 14.07 12.22
N TRP A 26 1.29 13.29 12.17
CA TRP A 26 2.19 13.23 11.01
C TRP A 26 1.51 12.59 9.80
N CYS A 27 0.75 11.50 9.99
CA CYS A 27 -0.09 10.91 8.95
C CYS A 27 -1.10 11.94 8.40
N ILE A 28 -1.81 12.65 9.28
CA ILE A 28 -2.80 13.68 8.90
C ILE A 28 -2.13 14.89 8.20
N ALA A 29 -0.95 15.31 8.64
CA ALA A 29 -0.23 16.41 8.02
C ALA A 29 0.30 16.04 6.63
N ALA A 30 0.82 14.81 6.48
CA ALA A 30 1.20 14.28 5.17
C ALA A 30 0.02 14.09 4.21
N ASP A 31 -1.17 13.81 4.74
CA ASP A 31 -2.42 13.66 3.98
C ASP A 31 -3.00 14.99 3.47
N LYS A 32 -2.58 16.13 4.06
CA LYS A 32 -3.03 17.47 3.62
C LYS A 32 -2.23 18.03 2.44
N ASP A 33 -1.01 17.57 2.25
CA ASP A 33 -0.12 18.00 1.15
C ASP A 33 -0.01 16.94 0.03
N ALA A 34 -0.68 15.80 0.17
CA ALA A 34 -0.78 14.79 -0.89
C ALA A 34 -2.03 15.04 -1.74
N ASP A 35 -1.84 15.30 -3.04
CA ASP A 35 -2.93 15.45 -4.02
C ASP A 35 -3.83 14.20 -4.16
N LEU A 36 -3.56 13.11 -3.42
CA LEU A 36 -4.30 11.85 -3.48
C LEU A 36 -4.74 11.38 -2.08
N LYS A 37 -6.07 11.31 -1.83
CA LYS A 37 -6.63 10.69 -0.62
C LYS A 37 -6.59 9.17 -0.75
N CYS A 38 -5.58 8.54 -0.16
CA CYS A 38 -5.52 7.08 -0.15
C CYS A 38 -6.40 6.52 0.98
N THR A 39 -7.50 5.86 0.62
CA THR A 39 -8.51 5.30 1.53
C THR A 39 -8.42 3.78 1.67
N ALA A 40 -7.49 3.15 0.96
CA ALA A 40 -7.29 1.70 0.97
C ALA A 40 -6.98 1.18 2.38
N VAL A 41 -7.75 0.19 2.82
CA VAL A 41 -7.44 -0.59 4.04
C VAL A 41 -6.51 -1.72 3.64
N GLN A 42 -5.35 -1.81 4.29
CA GLN A 42 -4.34 -2.82 3.99
C GLN A 42 -4.90 -4.24 4.01
N ASN A 43 -4.57 -5.01 2.97
CA ASN A 43 -4.92 -6.40 2.82
C ASN A 43 -3.74 -7.18 2.22
N ASP A 44 -3.07 -7.96 3.07
CA ASP A 44 -1.79 -8.57 2.74
C ASP A 44 -1.90 -9.83 1.90
N GLU A 45 -3.11 -10.40 1.79
CA GLU A 45 -3.35 -11.56 0.94
C GLU A 45 -3.38 -11.14 -0.54
N PRO A 46 -2.53 -11.72 -1.41
CA PRO A 46 -2.61 -11.53 -2.85
C PRO A 46 -4.00 -11.86 -3.40
N LEU A 47 -4.48 -11.04 -4.33
CA LEU A 47 -5.74 -11.32 -5.01
C LEU A 47 -5.59 -12.54 -5.91
N GLN A 48 -6.42 -13.57 -5.69
CA GLN A 48 -6.50 -14.70 -6.60
C GLN A 48 -6.93 -14.23 -8.00
N GLY A 49 -6.05 -14.38 -9.00
CA GLY A 49 -6.28 -13.90 -10.35
C GLY A 49 -7.58 -14.40 -10.97
N LYS A 50 -8.06 -15.61 -10.66
CA LYS A 50 -9.33 -16.14 -11.16
C LYS A 50 -10.55 -15.27 -10.84
N LEU A 51 -10.50 -14.49 -9.75
CA LEU A 51 -11.58 -13.57 -9.36
C LEU A 51 -11.68 -12.38 -10.32
N LEU A 52 -10.61 -12.05 -11.05
CA LEU A 52 -10.59 -10.97 -12.03
C LEU A 52 -11.15 -11.40 -13.39
N LEU A 53 -11.29 -12.70 -13.67
CA LEU A 53 -11.64 -13.17 -15.01
C LEU A 53 -12.96 -12.59 -15.51
N GLU A 54 -14.02 -12.70 -14.71
CA GLU A 54 -15.34 -12.19 -15.10
C GLU A 54 -15.38 -10.65 -15.22
N PRO A 55 -14.97 -9.86 -14.19
CA PRO A 55 -15.07 -8.41 -14.28
C PRO A 55 -14.12 -7.82 -15.33
N ALA A 56 -12.90 -8.37 -15.51
CA ALA A 56 -12.00 -7.92 -16.57
C ALA A 56 -12.56 -8.20 -17.97
N THR A 57 -13.14 -9.39 -18.18
CA THR A 57 -13.76 -9.74 -19.47
C THR A 57 -14.96 -8.83 -19.76
N LYS A 58 -15.83 -8.58 -18.77
CA LYS A 58 -16.96 -7.65 -18.93
C LYS A 58 -16.50 -6.25 -19.30
N LEU A 59 -15.48 -5.73 -18.60
CA LEU A 59 -14.94 -4.41 -18.88
C LEU A 59 -14.30 -4.33 -20.28
N SER A 60 -13.58 -5.38 -20.70
CA SER A 60 -12.95 -5.45 -22.03
C SER A 60 -13.94 -5.48 -23.20
N ASN A 61 -15.19 -5.87 -22.96
CA ASN A 61 -16.25 -5.83 -23.99
C ASN A 61 -16.75 -4.41 -24.27
N LYS A 62 -16.32 -3.42 -23.47
CA LYS A 62 -16.65 -2.01 -23.62
C LYS A 62 -15.41 -1.23 -24.03
N LEU A 63 -15.56 -0.29 -24.97
CA LEU A 63 -14.46 0.59 -25.35
C LEU A 63 -13.99 1.42 -24.13
N PRO A 64 -12.68 1.56 -23.90
CA PRO A 64 -12.12 2.31 -22.77
C PRO A 64 -12.65 3.73 -22.63
N SER A 65 -12.87 4.42 -23.76
CA SER A 65 -13.41 5.78 -23.78
C SER A 65 -14.88 5.89 -23.30
N LEU A 66 -15.57 4.76 -23.14
CA LEU A 66 -16.95 4.68 -22.68
C LEU A 66 -17.05 4.12 -21.25
N TRP A 67 -15.93 3.76 -20.63
CA TRP A 67 -15.94 3.30 -19.24
C TRP A 67 -16.43 4.41 -18.31
N ASN A 68 -17.19 4.01 -17.30
CA ASN A 68 -17.59 4.83 -16.18
C ASN A 68 -17.18 4.14 -14.87
N GLU A 69 -17.44 4.83 -13.75
CA GLU A 69 -17.06 4.34 -12.43
C GLU A 69 -17.69 2.98 -12.10
N ASP A 70 -18.95 2.76 -12.46
CA ASP A 70 -19.67 1.50 -12.22
C ASP A 70 -19.06 0.33 -12.99
N ASP A 71 -18.52 0.56 -14.19
CA ASP A 71 -17.86 -0.49 -14.97
C ASP A 71 -16.53 -0.93 -14.33
N VAL A 72 -15.79 0.03 -13.76
CA VAL A 72 -14.42 -0.14 -13.22
C VAL A 72 -14.44 -0.63 -11.77
N MET A 73 -15.43 -0.21 -11.00
CA MET A 73 -15.56 -0.46 -9.56
C MET A 73 -15.50 -1.95 -9.16
N PRO A 74 -16.08 -2.92 -9.91
CA PRO A 74 -15.95 -4.34 -9.58
C PRO A 74 -14.50 -4.82 -9.49
N ILE A 75 -13.62 -4.32 -10.37
CA ILE A 75 -12.19 -4.64 -10.36
C ILE A 75 -11.50 -3.87 -9.22
N ALA A 76 -11.77 -2.57 -9.09
CA ALA A 76 -11.16 -1.73 -8.05
C ALA A 76 -11.42 -2.27 -6.64
N LYS A 77 -12.64 -2.77 -6.36
CA LYS A 77 -12.99 -3.39 -5.08
C LYS A 77 -12.22 -4.67 -4.80
N LEU A 78 -12.01 -5.52 -5.81
CA LEU A 78 -11.22 -6.74 -5.66
C LEU A 78 -9.76 -6.42 -5.35
N LEU A 79 -9.22 -5.39 -6.00
CA LEU A 79 -7.85 -4.92 -5.85
C LEU A 79 -7.62 -4.07 -4.59
N SER A 80 -8.69 -3.61 -3.94
CA SER A 80 -8.58 -2.63 -2.88
C SER A 80 -7.73 -3.13 -1.71
N GLY A 81 -6.69 -2.35 -1.40
CA GLY A 81 -5.74 -2.65 -0.35
C GLY A 81 -4.87 -3.88 -0.57
N ARG A 82 -4.95 -4.56 -1.72
CA ARG A 82 -4.17 -5.76 -2.04
C ARG A 82 -2.75 -5.38 -2.45
N THR A 83 -1.79 -6.25 -2.15
CA THR A 83 -0.38 -6.02 -2.50
C THR A 83 0.01 -6.60 -3.85
N ALA A 84 -0.76 -7.57 -4.37
CA ALA A 84 -0.41 -8.32 -5.56
C ALA A 84 -1.62 -9.01 -6.18
N ILE A 85 -1.46 -9.47 -7.43
CA ILE A 85 -2.33 -10.47 -8.06
C ILE A 85 -1.53 -11.78 -8.20
N ASP A 86 -2.10 -12.87 -7.67
CA ASP A 86 -1.61 -14.24 -7.89
C ASP A 86 -2.07 -14.71 -9.27
N GLY A 87 -1.13 -14.92 -10.20
CA GLY A 87 -1.35 -15.47 -11.53
C GLY A 87 -0.94 -16.94 -11.67
N THR A 88 -0.60 -17.63 -10.58
CA THR A 88 -0.14 -19.02 -10.64
C THR A 88 -1.30 -20.00 -10.88
N ARG A 89 -1.02 -21.14 -11.50
CA ARG A 89 -1.95 -22.28 -11.64
C ARG A 89 -3.33 -21.87 -12.21
N ASP A 90 -4.42 -22.12 -11.48
CA ASP A 90 -5.80 -21.83 -11.86
C ASP A 90 -6.11 -20.32 -11.90
N ASN A 91 -5.23 -19.48 -11.36
CA ASN A 91 -5.39 -18.03 -11.38
C ASN A 91 -4.88 -17.35 -12.66
N SER A 92 -4.03 -18.04 -13.44
CA SER A 92 -3.35 -17.51 -14.63
C SER A 92 -4.27 -16.81 -15.63
N LYS A 93 -5.41 -17.41 -15.97
CA LYS A 93 -6.35 -16.85 -16.94
C LYS A 93 -6.92 -15.50 -16.51
N GLY A 94 -7.29 -15.37 -15.24
CA GLY A 94 -7.89 -14.14 -14.74
C GLY A 94 -6.85 -13.04 -14.52
N ALA A 95 -5.64 -13.39 -14.06
CA ALA A 95 -4.52 -12.45 -14.02
C ALA A 95 -4.18 -11.91 -15.42
N TRP A 96 -4.11 -12.81 -16.42
CA TRP A 96 -3.88 -12.41 -17.80
C TRP A 96 -5.01 -11.54 -18.38
N ALA A 97 -6.28 -11.86 -18.09
CA ALA A 97 -7.41 -11.04 -18.51
C ALA A 97 -7.32 -9.60 -17.97
N PHE A 98 -6.86 -9.42 -16.73
CA PHE A 98 -6.59 -8.10 -16.17
C PHE A 98 -5.38 -7.43 -16.83
N ALA A 99 -4.28 -8.15 -17.03
CA ALA A 99 -3.09 -7.61 -17.70
C ALA A 99 -3.39 -7.04 -19.09
N MET A 100 -4.37 -7.61 -19.81
CA MET A 100 -4.79 -7.14 -21.13
C MET A 100 -5.53 -5.80 -21.12
N ILE A 101 -6.06 -5.37 -19.97
CA ILE A 101 -6.80 -4.11 -19.81
C ILE A 101 -6.10 -3.12 -18.86
N SER A 102 -4.97 -3.52 -18.27
CA SER A 102 -4.37 -2.78 -17.16
C SER A 102 -3.88 -1.39 -17.56
N HIS A 103 -3.44 -1.22 -18.81
CA HIS A 103 -2.99 0.08 -19.29
C HIS A 103 -4.14 1.10 -19.31
N GLU A 104 -5.25 0.73 -19.94
CA GLU A 104 -6.46 1.53 -20.02
C GLU A 104 -7.10 1.73 -18.64
N PHE A 105 -7.05 0.71 -17.79
CA PHE A 105 -7.49 0.78 -16.40
C PHE A 105 -6.72 1.86 -15.66
N ASN A 106 -5.39 1.90 -15.78
CA ASN A 106 -4.59 2.93 -15.14
C ASN A 106 -4.88 4.33 -15.65
N LEU A 107 -5.04 4.50 -16.98
CA LEU A 107 -5.42 5.80 -17.56
C LEU A 107 -6.78 6.28 -17.08
N PHE A 108 -7.70 5.36 -16.76
CA PHE A 108 -8.95 5.70 -16.10
C PHE A 108 -8.69 6.19 -14.67
N LEU A 109 -7.92 5.45 -13.87
CA LEU A 109 -7.60 5.81 -12.48
C LEU A 109 -6.90 7.17 -12.35
N ASP A 110 -6.05 7.54 -13.31
CA ASP A 110 -5.37 8.85 -13.34
C ASP A 110 -6.33 10.05 -13.36
N LYS A 111 -7.61 9.81 -13.71
CA LYS A 111 -8.67 10.84 -13.76
C LYS A 111 -9.71 10.69 -12.65
N HIS A 112 -9.59 9.67 -11.81
CA HIS A 112 -10.58 9.29 -10.79
C HIS A 112 -9.90 9.02 -9.44
N ASP A 113 -9.45 10.08 -8.78
CA ASP A 113 -8.68 10.01 -7.52
C ASP A 113 -9.39 9.23 -6.40
N GLU A 114 -10.72 9.32 -6.33
CA GLU A 114 -11.56 8.58 -5.36
C GLU A 114 -11.41 7.05 -5.53
N ILE A 115 -11.40 6.57 -6.77
CA ILE A 115 -11.25 5.14 -7.08
C ILE A 115 -9.79 4.73 -6.92
N ARG A 116 -8.87 5.57 -7.38
CA ARG A 116 -7.43 5.35 -7.23
C ARG A 116 -7.03 5.22 -5.76
N GLY A 117 -7.62 6.03 -4.89
CA GLY A 117 -7.42 5.97 -3.45
C GLY A 117 -7.75 4.63 -2.81
N LEU A 118 -8.58 3.80 -3.46
CA LEU A 118 -8.93 2.46 -2.97
C LEU A 118 -7.81 1.42 -3.18
N ILE A 119 -6.89 1.67 -4.11
CA ILE A 119 -6.03 0.63 -4.69
C ILE A 119 -4.54 0.93 -4.66
N ASP A 120 -4.12 2.19 -4.47
CA ASP A 120 -2.75 2.68 -4.64
C ASP A 120 -1.68 1.96 -3.77
N PRO A 121 -0.94 0.99 -4.32
CA PRO A 121 0.13 0.30 -3.63
C PRO A 121 1.48 0.97 -3.88
N THR A 122 2.26 1.13 -2.82
CA THR A 122 3.65 1.59 -2.87
C THR A 122 4.59 0.44 -2.58
N TYR A 123 5.62 0.26 -3.40
CA TYR A 123 6.59 -0.83 -3.24
C TYR A 123 7.97 -0.29 -2.88
N VAL A 124 8.67 -1.05 -2.04
CA VAL A 124 10.11 -0.91 -1.79
C VAL A 124 10.79 -2.18 -2.29
N VAL A 125 11.78 -2.03 -3.17
CA VAL A 125 12.56 -3.14 -3.72
C VAL A 125 14.03 -2.92 -3.37
N ALA A 126 14.68 -3.92 -2.79
CA ALA A 126 16.12 -3.93 -2.60
C ALA A 126 16.84 -4.42 -3.85
N ASP A 127 17.79 -3.64 -4.37
CA ASP A 127 18.73 -4.10 -5.39
C ASP A 127 19.80 -4.95 -4.72
N VAL A 128 19.63 -6.26 -4.81
CA VAL A 128 20.58 -7.19 -4.21
C VAL A 128 21.76 -7.49 -5.10
N GLY A 129 21.73 -7.21 -6.42
CA GLY A 129 22.87 -7.45 -7.32
C GLY A 129 23.49 -8.87 -7.26
N GLY A 130 22.74 -9.87 -6.79
CA GLY A 130 23.25 -11.24 -6.54
C GLY A 130 23.91 -11.46 -5.16
N GLN A 131 23.87 -10.49 -4.25
CA GLN A 131 24.16 -10.70 -2.83
C GLN A 131 22.96 -11.38 -2.16
N ASP A 132 23.21 -12.48 -1.47
CA ASP A 132 22.26 -12.93 -0.45
C ASP A 132 22.26 -11.90 0.67
N LEU A 133 21.17 -11.14 0.83
CA LEU A 133 21.05 -10.38 2.06
C LEU A 133 20.68 -11.39 3.14
N PRO A 134 21.53 -11.57 4.17
CA PRO A 134 21.20 -12.48 5.26
C PRO A 134 19.84 -12.06 5.80
N ASN A 135 18.88 -13.01 5.84
CA ASN A 135 17.50 -12.83 6.31
C ASN A 135 17.44 -11.66 7.26
N PHE A 136 17.00 -10.51 6.74
CA PHE A 136 17.15 -9.25 7.44
C PHE A 136 16.59 -9.40 8.86
N GLN A 137 17.24 -8.78 9.83
CA GLN A 137 16.66 -8.50 11.15
C GLN A 137 15.51 -7.46 11.05
N LEU A 138 14.70 -7.50 9.99
CA LEU A 138 13.40 -6.81 9.91
C LEU A 138 12.40 -7.39 10.92
N ASN A 139 12.74 -8.46 11.64
CA ASN A 139 11.99 -8.96 12.79
C ASN A 139 11.71 -7.88 13.85
N CYS A 140 12.50 -6.80 13.87
CA CYS A 140 12.33 -5.66 14.76
C CYS A 140 11.71 -4.44 14.07
N TYR A 141 11.27 -4.58 12.81
CA TYR A 141 10.57 -3.55 12.06
C TYR A 141 9.11 -3.97 11.79
N PRO A 142 8.13 -3.13 12.14
CA PRO A 142 8.32 -1.88 12.86
C PRO A 142 8.70 -2.16 14.34
N PRO A 143 9.37 -1.22 15.04
CA PRO A 143 9.77 -1.41 16.43
C PRO A 143 8.60 -1.82 17.33
N PRO A 144 8.81 -2.61 18.39
CA PRO A 144 7.74 -2.94 19.34
C PRO A 144 7.04 -1.68 19.86
N GLY A 145 5.71 -1.68 19.83
CA GLY A 145 4.90 -0.50 20.15
C GLY A 145 4.72 0.48 18.99
N SER A 146 5.22 0.19 17.79
CA SER A 146 4.94 1.05 16.64
C SER A 146 3.45 1.00 16.26
N PRO A 147 2.84 2.15 15.94
CA PRO A 147 1.49 2.19 15.35
C PRO A 147 1.46 1.73 13.88
N VAL A 148 2.60 1.37 13.30
CA VAL A 148 2.70 0.86 11.92
C VAL A 148 2.41 -0.64 11.92
N ASN A 149 1.62 -1.10 10.94
CA ASN A 149 1.37 -2.53 10.74
C ASN A 149 2.67 -3.29 10.43
N ALA A 150 2.65 -4.60 10.70
CA ALA A 150 3.75 -5.48 10.34
C ALA A 150 4.10 -5.34 8.84
N LEU A 151 5.39 -5.41 8.56
CA LEU A 151 5.91 -5.26 7.21
C LEU A 151 5.40 -6.40 6.31
N THR A 152 4.81 -6.05 5.17
CA THR A 152 4.30 -7.03 4.23
C THR A 152 5.32 -7.34 3.15
N GLN A 153 5.78 -8.59 3.11
CA GLN A 153 6.65 -9.11 2.07
C GLN A 153 5.82 -9.46 0.83
N TYR A 154 6.25 -8.98 -0.34
CA TYR A 154 5.64 -9.34 -1.60
C TYR A 154 5.96 -10.79 -1.95
N SER A 155 4.95 -11.66 -1.96
CA SER A 155 5.07 -13.08 -2.31
C SER A 155 6.14 -13.85 -1.51
N GLY A 156 6.32 -13.49 -0.23
CA GLY A 156 7.36 -14.09 0.62
C GLY A 156 8.80 -13.73 0.21
N SER A 157 8.97 -12.72 -0.66
CA SER A 157 10.28 -12.19 -1.01
C SER A 157 10.92 -11.50 0.18
N ASN A 158 12.21 -11.77 0.37
CA ASN A 158 13.03 -11.08 1.37
C ASN A 158 13.46 -9.67 0.93
N TYR A 159 13.16 -9.27 -0.30
CA TYR A 159 13.73 -8.07 -0.94
C TYR A 159 12.69 -7.12 -1.52
N VAL A 160 11.40 -7.48 -1.42
CA VAL A 160 10.31 -6.66 -1.94
C VAL A 160 9.25 -6.53 -0.86
N TRP A 161 8.92 -5.29 -0.53
CA TRP A 161 7.91 -4.94 0.46
C TRP A 161 6.85 -4.04 -0.15
N ALA A 162 5.62 -4.19 0.32
CA ALA A 162 4.48 -3.42 -0.15
C ALA A 162 3.87 -2.62 1.00
N PHE A 163 3.44 -1.41 0.68
CA PHE A 163 2.80 -0.45 1.56
C PHE A 163 1.55 0.07 0.87
N ASN A 164 0.39 -0.17 1.48
CA ASN A 164 -0.89 0.28 0.94
C ASN A 164 -1.49 1.34 1.87
N GLY A 165 -2.45 2.12 1.36
CA GLY A 165 -3.20 3.09 2.17
C GLY A 165 -2.49 4.43 2.38
N ALA A 166 -3.19 5.39 2.99
CA ALA A 166 -2.66 6.71 3.34
C ALA A 166 -1.30 6.61 4.04
N GLY A 167 -0.34 7.42 3.60
CA GLY A 167 1.02 7.43 4.12
C GLY A 167 1.91 6.27 3.66
N GLY A 168 1.50 5.47 2.66
CA GLY A 168 2.28 4.35 2.12
C GLY A 168 3.69 4.76 1.67
N MET A 169 3.81 5.87 0.92
CA MET A 169 5.11 6.44 0.52
C MET A 169 5.97 6.80 1.73
N ASN A 170 5.41 7.43 2.76
CA ASN A 170 6.22 7.83 3.90
C ASN A 170 6.67 6.63 4.73
N ARG A 171 5.83 5.60 4.88
CA ARG A 171 6.23 4.31 5.50
C ARG A 171 7.32 3.61 4.68
N ALA A 172 7.22 3.65 3.35
CA ALA A 172 8.23 3.13 2.44
C ALA A 172 9.58 3.86 2.61
N GLN A 173 9.57 5.20 2.67
CA GLN A 173 10.77 6.01 2.92
C GLN A 173 11.36 5.76 4.31
N HIS A 174 10.52 5.57 5.33
CA HIS A 174 10.98 5.22 6.67
C HIS A 174 11.67 3.85 6.70
N LEU A 175 11.12 2.84 6.00
CA LEU A 175 11.77 1.55 5.82
C LEU A 175 13.12 1.70 5.10
N VAL A 176 13.20 2.53 4.05
CA VAL A 176 14.45 2.79 3.34
C VAL A 176 15.53 3.31 4.29
N GLY A 177 15.21 4.33 5.09
CA GLY A 177 16.14 4.86 6.08
C GLY A 177 16.56 3.82 7.11
N TRP A 178 15.62 3.00 7.60
CA TRP A 178 15.91 1.91 8.52
C TRP A 178 16.89 0.89 7.93
N ILE A 179 16.63 0.43 6.70
CA ILE A 179 17.48 -0.55 6.02
C ILE A 179 18.87 0.02 5.74
N GLN A 180 18.96 1.27 5.25
CA GLN A 180 20.25 1.90 4.95
C GLN A 180 21.09 2.16 6.22
N ALA A 181 20.46 2.37 7.37
CA ALA A 181 21.16 2.47 8.64
C ALA A 181 21.79 1.14 9.08
N LEU A 182 21.13 0.01 8.77
CA LEU A 182 21.61 -1.33 9.10
C LEU A 182 22.61 -1.87 8.07
N VAL A 183 22.43 -1.55 6.80
CA VAL A 183 23.28 -1.99 5.69
C VAL A 183 23.69 -0.75 4.90
N PRO A 184 24.82 -0.13 5.28
CA PRO A 184 25.38 0.98 4.53
C PRO A 184 25.59 0.57 3.06
N GLU A 185 25.37 1.52 2.14
CA GLU A 185 25.59 1.36 0.68
C GLU A 185 24.59 0.46 -0.06
N ILE A 186 23.61 -0.16 0.62
CA ILE A 186 22.54 -0.87 -0.08
C ILE A 186 21.72 0.09 -0.94
N ARG A 187 21.42 -0.35 -2.16
CA ARG A 187 20.56 0.37 -3.09
C ARG A 187 19.12 -0.12 -2.93
N LEU A 188 18.22 0.83 -2.71
CA LEU A 188 16.78 0.58 -2.57
C LEU A 188 16.04 1.44 -3.59
N PHE A 189 15.00 0.87 -4.16
CA PHE A 189 14.07 1.57 -5.05
C PHE A 189 12.73 1.71 -4.35
N VAL A 190 12.17 2.91 -4.37
CA VAL A 190 10.79 3.18 -3.95
C VAL A 190 10.02 3.66 -5.16
N PHE A 191 8.89 3.03 -5.42
CA PHE A 191 7.99 3.49 -6.47
C PHE A 191 6.54 3.21 -6.09
N SER A 192 5.68 4.17 -6.39
CA SER A 192 4.23 3.99 -6.41
C SER A 192 3.82 3.70 -7.84
N THR A 193 2.86 2.79 -8.00
CA THR A 193 2.41 2.36 -9.32
C THR A 193 0.91 2.17 -9.31
N ASN A 194 0.23 2.70 -10.32
CA ASN A 194 -1.20 2.43 -10.50
C ASN A 194 -1.43 1.00 -11.03
N SER A 195 -0.40 0.39 -11.64
CA SER A 195 -0.37 -1.03 -11.98
C SER A 195 -0.07 -1.89 -10.75
N PHE A 196 -0.90 -2.91 -10.52
CA PHE A 196 -0.61 -3.95 -9.53
C PHE A 196 0.53 -4.84 -9.99
N ALA A 197 1.40 -5.21 -9.05
CA ALA A 197 2.40 -6.24 -9.28
C ALA A 197 1.71 -7.61 -9.46
N GLN A 198 2.15 -8.36 -10.48
CA GLN A 198 1.64 -9.70 -10.81
C GLN A 198 2.78 -10.70 -10.79
N TYR A 199 2.52 -11.89 -10.28
CA TYR A 199 3.44 -13.03 -10.36
C TYR A 199 2.73 -14.22 -11.00
N PHE A 200 3.48 -15.03 -11.76
CA PHE A 200 2.95 -16.12 -12.59
C PHE A 200 3.67 -17.43 -12.30
#